data_AF-A0A9X3YP92-F1
#
_entry.id   AF-A0A9X3YP92-F1
#
_cell.length_a   1.000
_cell.length_b   1.000
_cell.length_c   1.000
_cell.angle_alpha   90.00
_cell.angle_beta   90.00
_cell.angle_gamma   90.00
#
_symmetry.space_group_name_H-M   'P 1'
#
loop_
_entity.id
_entity.type
_entity.pdbx_description
1 polymer ?
#
loop_
_entity_poly.entity_id
_entity_poly.type
_entity_poly.pdbx_seq_one_letter_code
_entity_poly.pdbx_strand_id
1 'polypeptide(L)'
;MSARFVYAVLDVRDRLADRDLADRCRELTFAWSRWSYPGAIVEHADPNALLVLAAMRGARYVFVQASGHLVVETLRPKDAQAPELVELLIRALGERDWLVGRIDAPGAVRDGCWLVDLDRWHARGRPRLSRDATRPLVACDDASGIAAFPEAALKLGRELEPERAAHADALRAEPDRVDTSALAPDLGTFVASLARTLDRSRRGVFVWNLERYDDLVFAVDEPLDALYTVAAGFKPDAILRACGFHDRTRVVFFDYSESALAFRRQLVEEWDGRDLPAYLWPRLAPGDVHYWLRSTVHGGAPTRDELDTLWARELDDWGGADAFAGHWAATRRLEHRYVSVDLLNAPEHAVETMTHEATAVWWSNAFSSVYSLWNWRYAERTQAYARWIRAVAHKSPNALLIGADADNTAIAGARAADYAARLAAWRGGMHEPLRASAATLRF
;
A
#
# COMPACT_ATOMS: atom_id res chain seq x y z
N MET A 1 -25.05 2.61 1.45
CA MET A 1 -24.35 1.99 2.60
C MET A 1 -23.18 1.21 2.05
N SER A 2 -21.95 1.57 2.40
CA SER A 2 -20.77 0.80 2.00
C SER A 2 -20.87 -0.60 2.61
N ALA A 3 -20.63 -1.64 1.81
CA ALA A 3 -20.70 -3.02 2.30
C ALA A 3 -19.67 -3.21 3.44
N ARG A 4 -20.13 -3.62 4.62
CA ARG A 4 -19.24 -3.94 5.75
C ARG A 4 -18.58 -5.29 5.45
N PHE A 5 -17.39 -5.29 4.88
CA PHE A 5 -16.60 -6.51 4.73
C PHE A 5 -15.35 -6.48 5.62
N VAL A 6 -14.89 -7.66 6.00
CA VAL A 6 -13.60 -7.87 6.66
C VAL A 6 -12.72 -8.73 5.76
N TYR A 7 -11.46 -8.34 5.66
CA TYR A 7 -10.43 -9.11 4.99
C TYR A 7 -9.85 -10.13 5.97
N ALA A 8 -9.61 -11.35 5.49
CA ALA A 8 -9.08 -12.44 6.29
C ALA A 8 -7.98 -13.17 5.54
N VAL A 9 -6.98 -13.64 6.28
CA VAL A 9 -5.90 -14.49 5.78
C VAL A 9 -6.03 -15.87 6.43
N LEU A 10 -6.19 -16.89 5.58
CA LEU A 10 -6.14 -18.28 5.99
C LEU A 10 -4.66 -18.69 6.05
N ASP A 11 -4.19 -18.96 7.28
CA ASP A 11 -2.81 -19.38 7.49
C ASP A 11 -2.63 -20.83 7.04
N VAL A 12 -1.97 -21.00 5.90
CA VAL A 12 -1.69 -22.29 5.27
C VAL A 12 -0.21 -22.65 5.31
N ARG A 13 0.59 -21.95 6.13
CA ARG A 13 2.05 -22.15 6.20
C ARG A 13 2.43 -23.56 6.65
N ASP A 14 1.55 -24.27 7.33
CA ASP A 14 1.76 -25.67 7.74
C ASP A 14 1.85 -26.65 6.57
N ARG A 15 1.39 -26.28 5.36
CA ARG A 15 1.58 -27.07 4.14
C ARG A 15 2.98 -26.96 3.55
N LEU A 16 3.76 -25.97 3.97
CA LEU A 16 5.04 -25.63 3.37
C LEU A 16 6.18 -26.13 4.23
N ALA A 17 7.05 -26.94 3.63
CA ALA A 17 8.25 -27.44 4.30
C ALA A 17 9.27 -26.32 4.58
N ASP A 18 9.39 -25.37 3.65
CA ASP A 18 10.23 -24.18 3.82
C ASP A 18 9.47 -23.08 4.59
N ARG A 19 9.85 -22.88 5.85
CA ARG A 19 9.24 -21.88 6.75
C ARG A 19 9.52 -20.44 6.32
N ASP A 20 10.73 -20.15 5.85
CA ASP A 20 11.11 -18.78 5.47
C ASP A 20 10.33 -18.30 4.25
N LEU A 21 10.09 -19.23 3.32
CA LEU A 21 9.27 -18.99 2.13
C LEU A 21 7.78 -18.91 2.47
N ALA A 22 7.31 -19.74 3.40
CA ALA A 22 5.94 -19.68 3.91
C ALA A 22 5.64 -18.33 4.57
N ASP A 23 6.57 -17.83 5.39
CA ASP A 23 6.46 -16.52 6.03
C ASP A 23 6.51 -15.38 5.00
N ARG A 24 7.36 -15.49 3.97
CA ARG A 24 7.38 -14.51 2.87
C ARG A 24 6.04 -14.47 2.11
N CYS A 25 5.47 -15.63 1.79
CA CYS A 25 4.17 -15.70 1.12
C CYS A 25 3.05 -15.07 1.95
N ARG A 26 3.05 -15.35 3.26
CA ARG A 26 2.14 -14.71 4.22
C ARG A 26 2.31 -13.20 4.22
N GLU A 27 3.52 -12.68 4.40
CA GLU A 27 3.81 -11.24 4.44
C GLU A 27 3.38 -10.52 3.16
N LEU A 28 3.68 -11.08 1.99
CA LEU A 28 3.25 -10.54 0.70
C LEU A 28 1.71 -10.49 0.60
N THR A 29 1.02 -11.54 1.07
CA THR A 29 -0.44 -11.58 1.08
C THR A 29 -1.03 -10.44 1.89
N PHE A 30 -0.58 -10.24 3.14
CA PHE A 30 -1.04 -9.15 3.99
C PHE A 30 -0.79 -7.78 3.36
N ALA A 31 0.39 -7.59 2.79
CA ALA A 31 0.79 -6.31 2.26
C ALA A 31 0.02 -5.92 0.99
N TRP A 32 -0.18 -6.86 0.06
CA TRP A 32 -0.99 -6.62 -1.13
C TRP A 32 -2.46 -6.40 -0.76
N SER A 33 -2.98 -7.15 0.21
CA SER A 33 -4.35 -6.97 0.72
C SER A 33 -4.57 -5.57 1.26
N ARG A 34 -3.55 -5.03 1.92
CA ARG A 34 -3.63 -3.75 2.62
C ARG A 34 -3.72 -2.54 1.69
N TRP A 35 -3.17 -2.61 0.48
CA TRP A 35 -3.26 -1.50 -0.48
C TRP A 35 -4.69 -1.14 -0.85
N SER A 36 -5.62 -2.10 -0.81
CA SER A 36 -7.03 -1.87 -1.13
C SER A 36 -7.96 -1.98 0.08
N TYR A 37 -7.42 -2.17 1.28
CA TYR A 37 -8.20 -2.40 2.49
C TYR A 37 -7.61 -1.77 3.77
N PRO A 38 -8.16 -0.66 4.26
CA PRO A 38 -7.69 0.01 5.47
C PRO A 38 -8.20 -0.61 6.78
N GLY A 39 -9.11 -1.58 6.72
CA GLY A 39 -9.73 -2.19 7.91
C GLY A 39 -8.84 -3.21 8.62
N ALA A 40 -9.31 -3.78 9.74
CA ALA A 40 -8.55 -4.86 10.40
C ALA A 40 -8.54 -6.12 9.52
N ILE A 41 -7.37 -6.74 9.36
CA ILE A 41 -7.21 -8.03 8.68
C ILE A 41 -7.14 -9.11 9.77
N VAL A 42 -7.95 -10.15 9.65
CA VAL A 42 -7.97 -11.26 10.61
C VAL A 42 -7.19 -12.45 10.08
N GLU A 43 -6.56 -13.21 10.96
CA GLU A 43 -5.79 -14.39 10.56
C GLU A 43 -6.07 -15.57 11.45
N HIS A 44 -6.18 -16.75 10.83
CA HIS A 44 -6.32 -18.02 11.52
C HIS A 44 -6.08 -19.19 10.56
N ALA A 45 -5.64 -20.35 11.07
CA ALA A 45 -5.46 -21.56 10.26
C ALA A 45 -6.76 -22.37 10.04
N ASP A 46 -7.73 -22.21 10.95
CA ASP A 46 -9.10 -22.76 10.82
C ASP A 46 -10.03 -21.74 10.12
N PRO A 47 -10.64 -22.10 8.97
CA PRO A 47 -11.57 -21.22 8.26
C PRO A 47 -12.81 -20.84 9.08
N ASN A 48 -13.30 -21.68 9.99
CA ASN A 48 -14.48 -21.34 10.80
C ASN A 48 -14.18 -20.21 11.78
N ALA A 49 -13.00 -20.25 12.40
CA ALA A 49 -12.56 -19.21 13.31
C ALA A 49 -12.45 -17.86 12.60
N LEU A 50 -12.04 -17.82 11.33
CA LEU A 50 -12.08 -16.59 10.52
C LEU A 50 -13.49 -16.02 10.40
N LEU A 51 -14.48 -16.87 10.09
CA LEU A 51 -15.89 -16.44 9.98
C LEU A 51 -16.39 -15.85 11.31
N VAL A 52 -16.07 -16.51 12.44
CA VAL A 52 -16.44 -16.04 13.78
C VAL A 52 -15.76 -14.70 14.11
N LEU A 53 -14.45 -14.58 13.86
CA LEU A 53 -13.67 -13.36 14.11
C LEU A 53 -14.17 -12.18 13.24
N ALA A 54 -14.61 -12.44 12.01
CA ALA A 54 -15.21 -11.43 11.14
C ALA A 54 -16.62 -11.03 11.63
N ALA A 55 -17.45 -12.00 12.02
CA ALA A 55 -18.78 -11.75 12.58
C ALA A 55 -18.72 -10.94 13.88
N MET A 56 -17.77 -11.22 14.77
CA MET A 56 -17.54 -10.43 16.00
C MET A 56 -17.18 -8.96 15.72
N ARG A 57 -16.62 -8.66 14.54
CA ARG A 57 -16.35 -7.29 14.08
C ARG A 57 -17.56 -6.65 13.38
N GLY A 58 -18.71 -7.32 13.37
CA GLY A 58 -19.93 -6.87 12.72
C GLY A 58 -19.79 -6.78 11.20
N ALA A 59 -18.96 -7.65 10.60
CA ALA A 59 -18.87 -7.77 9.16
C ALA A 59 -20.12 -8.46 8.62
N ARG A 60 -20.60 -8.03 7.46
CA ARG A 60 -21.57 -8.77 6.66
C ARG A 60 -20.88 -9.75 5.72
N TYR A 61 -19.77 -9.33 5.14
CA TYR A 61 -18.98 -10.20 4.24
C TYR A 61 -17.61 -10.46 4.84
N VAL A 62 -17.07 -11.66 4.61
CA VAL A 62 -15.66 -11.95 4.87
C VAL A 62 -15.02 -12.42 3.59
N PHE A 63 -13.98 -11.71 3.17
CA PHE A 63 -13.16 -12.08 2.04
C PHE A 63 -11.89 -12.75 2.55
N VAL A 64 -11.67 -14.01 2.15
CA VAL A 64 -10.57 -14.83 2.65
C VAL A 64 -9.58 -15.10 1.53
N GLN A 65 -8.29 -14.92 1.85
CA GLN A 65 -7.17 -15.35 1.02
C GLN A 65 -6.28 -16.32 1.79
N ALA A 66 -5.78 -17.37 1.15
CA ALA A 66 -4.71 -18.16 1.75
C ALA A 66 -3.37 -17.41 1.70
N SER A 67 -2.50 -17.62 2.69
CA SER A 67 -1.11 -17.17 2.62
C SER A 67 -0.44 -17.67 1.34
N GLY A 68 -0.03 -16.74 0.47
CA GLY A 68 0.51 -16.99 -0.88
C GLY A 68 -0.42 -16.55 -2.01
N HIS A 69 -1.68 -16.23 -1.73
CA HIS A 69 -2.58 -15.69 -2.74
C HIS A 69 -2.56 -14.15 -2.73
N LEU A 70 -2.29 -13.54 -3.87
CA LEU A 70 -2.26 -12.08 -4.06
C LEU A 70 -3.46 -11.64 -4.89
N VAL A 71 -4.05 -10.48 -4.56
CA VAL A 71 -4.93 -9.77 -5.50
C VAL A 71 -4.10 -8.72 -6.23
N VAL A 72 -4.07 -8.80 -7.56
CA VAL A 72 -3.41 -7.84 -8.42
C VAL A 72 -4.48 -7.10 -9.21
N GLU A 73 -4.97 -6.01 -8.61
CA GLU A 73 -5.95 -5.13 -9.26
C GLU A 73 -5.24 -4.03 -10.04
N THR A 74 -5.90 -3.53 -11.08
CA THR A 74 -5.48 -2.26 -11.69
C THR A 74 -5.69 -1.12 -10.70
N LEU A 75 -4.84 -0.09 -10.73
CA LEU A 75 -5.02 1.11 -9.91
C LEU A 75 -6.43 1.68 -10.12
N ARG A 76 -7.24 1.65 -9.05
CA ARG A 76 -8.65 2.05 -9.08
C ARG A 76 -8.79 3.57 -8.98
N PRO A 77 -9.93 4.13 -9.42
CA PRO A 77 -10.34 5.49 -9.08
C PRO A 77 -10.28 5.73 -7.56
N LYS A 78 -9.92 6.95 -7.11
CA LYS A 78 -9.67 7.28 -5.69
C LYS A 78 -10.90 7.08 -4.78
N ASP A 79 -12.10 6.95 -5.35
CA ASP A 79 -13.39 6.85 -4.65
C ASP A 79 -13.91 5.40 -4.46
N ALA A 80 -13.18 4.39 -4.97
CA ALA A 80 -13.54 2.99 -4.81
C ALA A 80 -13.73 2.61 -3.33
N GLN A 81 -14.82 1.90 -3.01
CA GLN A 81 -15.18 1.55 -1.63
C GLN A 81 -14.73 0.16 -1.19
N ALA A 82 -14.42 -0.71 -2.14
CA ALA A 82 -13.91 -2.06 -1.93
C ALA A 82 -12.94 -2.43 -3.06
N PRO A 83 -12.14 -3.50 -2.91
CA PRO A 83 -11.41 -4.09 -4.03
C PRO A 83 -12.36 -4.53 -5.15
N GLU A 84 -11.95 -4.41 -6.40
CA GLU A 84 -12.72 -4.88 -7.57
C GLU A 84 -13.12 -6.34 -7.44
N LEU A 85 -12.18 -7.18 -6.99
CA LEU A 85 -12.41 -8.59 -6.77
C LEU A 85 -13.55 -8.82 -5.77
N VAL A 86 -13.57 -8.09 -4.65
CA VAL A 86 -14.61 -8.24 -3.63
C VAL A 86 -15.99 -7.85 -4.18
N GLU A 87 -16.08 -6.79 -4.97
CA GLU A 87 -17.34 -6.38 -5.62
C GLU A 87 -17.83 -7.43 -6.62
N LEU A 88 -16.93 -8.00 -7.42
CA LEU A 88 -17.27 -9.07 -8.36
C LEU A 88 -17.80 -10.31 -7.63
N LEU A 89 -17.17 -10.68 -6.51
CA LEU A 89 -17.57 -11.83 -5.70
C LEU A 89 -18.90 -11.60 -4.98
N ILE A 90 -19.14 -10.41 -4.41
CA ILE A 90 -20.43 -10.07 -3.81
C ILE A 90 -21.55 -10.15 -4.85
N ARG A 91 -21.31 -9.68 -6.08
CA ARG A 91 -22.30 -9.81 -7.17
C ARG A 91 -22.54 -11.27 -7.56
N ALA A 92 -21.49 -12.08 -7.61
CA ALA A 92 -21.58 -13.49 -7.97
C ALA A 92 -22.36 -14.34 -6.95
N LEU A 93 -22.37 -13.98 -5.66
CA LEU A 93 -23.22 -14.63 -4.64
C LEU A 93 -24.73 -14.53 -4.92
N GLY A 94 -25.17 -13.56 -5.73
CA GLY A 94 -26.58 -13.35 -6.03
C GLY A 94 -27.45 -13.21 -4.78
N GLU A 95 -28.67 -13.76 -4.80
CA GLU A 95 -29.62 -13.72 -3.68
C GLU A 95 -29.59 -14.96 -2.77
N ARG A 96 -29.11 -16.09 -3.30
CA ARG A 96 -29.26 -17.40 -2.66
C ARG A 96 -27.98 -17.91 -2.05
N ASP A 97 -26.83 -17.68 -2.66
CA ASP A 97 -25.58 -18.32 -2.23
C ASP A 97 -24.98 -17.59 -1.03
N TRP A 98 -24.23 -18.33 -0.22
CA TRP A 98 -23.57 -17.77 0.97
C TRP A 98 -22.05 -17.86 0.88
N LEU A 99 -21.53 -18.72 0.01
CA LEU A 99 -20.10 -18.88 -0.27
C LEU A 99 -19.88 -18.73 -1.77
N VAL A 100 -18.86 -17.98 -2.17
CA VAL A 100 -18.36 -17.93 -3.55
C VAL A 100 -16.87 -18.25 -3.57
N GLY A 101 -16.47 -19.13 -4.47
CA GLY A 101 -15.10 -19.61 -4.58
C GLY A 101 -14.86 -20.35 -5.89
N ARG A 102 -13.59 -20.64 -6.21
CA ARG A 102 -13.26 -21.52 -7.33
C ARG A 102 -13.62 -22.96 -6.93
N ILE A 103 -14.62 -23.55 -7.57
CA ILE A 103 -15.09 -24.90 -7.25
C ILE A 103 -14.18 -25.92 -7.96
N ASP A 104 -13.33 -26.59 -7.21
CA ASP A 104 -12.42 -27.63 -7.74
C ASP A 104 -12.97 -29.05 -7.48
N ALA A 105 -13.95 -29.21 -6.57
CA ALA A 105 -14.67 -30.47 -6.32
C ALA A 105 -16.10 -30.22 -5.78
N PRO A 106 -17.04 -31.17 -5.91
CA PRO A 106 -18.38 -31.02 -5.35
C PRO A 106 -18.34 -30.72 -3.84
N GLY A 107 -18.98 -29.61 -3.43
CA GLY A 107 -19.00 -29.17 -2.03
C GLY A 107 -17.67 -28.60 -1.52
N ALA A 108 -16.70 -28.30 -2.39
CA ALA A 108 -15.43 -27.71 -1.98
C ALA A 108 -15.00 -26.57 -2.90
N VAL A 109 -14.37 -25.56 -2.31
CA VAL A 109 -13.74 -24.44 -3.03
C VAL A 109 -12.23 -24.48 -2.83
N ARG A 110 -11.49 -23.93 -3.78
CA ARG A 110 -10.05 -23.73 -3.65
C ARG A 110 -9.77 -22.76 -2.49
N ASP A 111 -8.81 -23.09 -1.65
CA ASP A 111 -8.53 -22.32 -0.43
C ASP A 111 -7.83 -20.98 -0.68
N GLY A 112 -7.24 -20.82 -1.88
CA GLY A 112 -6.54 -19.60 -2.29
C GLY A 112 -7.36 -18.33 -2.13
N CYS A 113 -8.63 -18.32 -2.52
CA CYS A 113 -9.47 -17.14 -2.46
C CYS A 113 -10.97 -17.46 -2.50
N TRP A 114 -11.72 -16.94 -1.53
CA TRP A 114 -13.18 -17.12 -1.45
C TRP A 114 -13.85 -16.02 -0.60
N LEU A 115 -15.16 -15.86 -0.74
CA LEU A 115 -15.94 -14.86 0.00
C LEU A 115 -17.20 -15.48 0.59
N VAL A 116 -17.52 -15.12 1.84
CA VAL A 116 -18.74 -15.54 2.54
C VAL A 116 -19.64 -14.36 2.88
N ASP A 117 -20.94 -14.48 2.63
CA ASP A 117 -21.99 -13.66 3.24
C ASP A 117 -22.36 -14.26 4.62
N LEU A 118 -21.94 -13.56 5.67
CA LEU A 118 -22.08 -14.01 7.06
C LEU A 118 -23.53 -14.01 7.52
N ASP A 119 -24.40 -13.16 6.98
CA ASP A 119 -25.83 -13.15 7.33
C ASP A 119 -26.50 -14.42 6.79
N ARG A 120 -26.17 -14.79 5.54
CA ARG A 120 -26.69 -16.01 4.92
C ARG A 120 -26.09 -17.28 5.50
N TRP A 121 -24.80 -17.26 5.83
CA TRP A 121 -24.15 -18.33 6.57
C TRP A 121 -24.82 -18.56 7.92
N HIS A 122 -25.16 -17.49 8.66
CA HIS A 122 -25.95 -17.58 9.89
C HIS A 122 -27.35 -18.15 9.66
N ALA A 123 -28.08 -17.63 8.67
CA ALA A 123 -29.44 -18.09 8.36
C ALA A 123 -29.50 -19.58 7.99
N ARG A 124 -28.40 -20.13 7.48
CA ARG A 124 -28.23 -21.56 7.17
C ARG A 124 -27.76 -22.42 8.34
N GLY A 125 -27.69 -21.88 9.55
CA GLY A 125 -27.26 -22.63 10.73
C GLY A 125 -25.74 -22.77 10.85
N ARG A 126 -24.97 -21.87 10.22
CA ARG A 126 -23.50 -21.83 10.23
C ARG A 126 -22.86 -23.13 9.69
N PRO A 127 -23.03 -23.45 8.40
CA PRO A 127 -22.31 -24.54 7.74
C PRO A 127 -20.82 -24.54 8.08
N ARG A 128 -20.26 -25.71 8.36
CA ARG A 128 -18.84 -25.88 8.72
C ARG A 128 -17.97 -25.92 7.48
N LEU A 129 -16.84 -25.25 7.59
CA LEU A 129 -15.76 -25.30 6.62
C LEU A 129 -14.64 -26.18 7.18
N SER A 130 -14.07 -27.08 6.38
CA SER A 130 -12.91 -27.87 6.78
C SER A 130 -11.83 -27.80 5.71
N ARG A 131 -10.63 -27.40 6.11
CA ARG A 131 -9.47 -27.38 5.22
C ARG A 131 -8.96 -28.81 5.01
N ASP A 132 -8.68 -29.16 3.76
CA ASP A 132 -7.94 -30.37 3.43
C ASP A 132 -6.45 -30.12 3.70
N ALA A 133 -5.83 -30.93 4.56
CA ALA A 133 -4.41 -30.78 4.90
C ALA A 133 -3.48 -31.13 3.74
N THR A 134 -3.97 -31.89 2.75
CA THR A 134 -3.18 -32.43 1.64
C THR A 134 -3.45 -31.74 0.31
N ARG A 135 -4.57 -31.01 0.20
CA ARG A 135 -5.00 -30.34 -1.03
C ARG A 135 -5.38 -28.89 -0.75
N PRO A 136 -5.28 -27.98 -1.73
CA PRO A 136 -5.67 -26.59 -1.57
C PRO A 136 -7.17 -26.39 -1.64
N LEU A 137 -7.90 -27.05 -0.74
CA LEU A 137 -9.36 -27.08 -0.71
C LEU A 137 -9.92 -26.76 0.68
N VAL A 138 -11.02 -26.03 0.69
CA VAL A 138 -11.94 -25.90 1.81
C VAL A 138 -13.22 -26.63 1.44
N ALA A 139 -13.46 -27.75 2.11
CA ALA A 139 -14.71 -28.49 2.00
C ALA A 139 -15.80 -27.86 2.87
N CYS A 140 -17.04 -27.98 2.42
CA CYS A 140 -18.22 -27.43 3.06
C CYS A 140 -19.25 -28.55 3.31
N ASP A 141 -19.86 -28.55 4.49
CA ASP A 141 -20.93 -29.50 4.82
C ASP A 141 -22.29 -29.17 4.16
N ASP A 142 -22.48 -27.94 3.68
CA ASP A 142 -23.61 -27.51 2.84
C ASP A 142 -23.15 -27.05 1.44
N ALA A 143 -23.26 -27.96 0.46
CA ALA A 143 -22.94 -27.67 -0.93
C ALA A 143 -24.01 -26.84 -1.66
N SER A 144 -25.22 -26.69 -1.10
CA SER A 144 -26.39 -26.13 -1.80
C SER A 144 -26.43 -24.60 -1.89
N GLY A 145 -25.38 -23.91 -1.42
CA GLY A 145 -25.26 -22.46 -1.44
C GLY A 145 -23.86 -21.96 -1.81
N ILE A 146 -23.16 -22.72 -2.65
CA ILE A 146 -21.83 -22.38 -3.18
C ILE A 146 -21.97 -21.85 -4.61
N ALA A 147 -21.66 -20.58 -4.81
CA ALA A 147 -21.54 -19.96 -6.12
C ALA A 147 -20.12 -20.17 -6.70
N ALA A 148 -20.05 -20.31 -8.02
CA ALA A 148 -18.79 -20.39 -8.73
C ALA A 148 -18.12 -19.00 -8.86
N PHE A 149 -16.80 -18.97 -8.80
CA PHE A 149 -15.99 -17.79 -9.08
C PHE A 149 -16.24 -17.28 -10.51
N PRO A 150 -16.54 -15.99 -10.72
CA PRO A 150 -16.66 -15.44 -12.05
C PRO A 150 -15.29 -15.40 -12.75
N GLU A 151 -15.24 -15.62 -14.07
CA GLU A 151 -13.98 -15.64 -14.84
C GLU A 151 -13.18 -14.33 -14.69
N ALA A 152 -13.88 -13.18 -14.64
CA ALA A 152 -13.25 -11.88 -14.42
C ALA A 152 -12.46 -11.82 -13.09
N ALA A 153 -12.96 -12.47 -12.03
CA ALA A 153 -12.28 -12.51 -10.74
C ALA A 153 -11.01 -13.37 -10.77
N LEU A 154 -10.98 -14.45 -11.58
CA LEU A 154 -9.77 -15.28 -11.74
C LEU A 154 -8.60 -14.49 -12.31
N LYS A 155 -8.88 -13.49 -13.16
CA LYS A 155 -7.85 -12.62 -13.77
C LYS A 155 -7.18 -11.68 -12.77
N LEU A 156 -7.78 -11.48 -11.60
CA LEU A 156 -7.26 -10.60 -10.54
C LEU A 156 -6.46 -11.37 -9.48
N GLY A 157 -6.63 -12.69 -9.36
CA GLY A 157 -5.90 -13.52 -8.40
C GLY A 157 -4.54 -13.98 -8.93
N ARG A 158 -3.53 -14.04 -8.08
CA ARG A 158 -2.24 -14.68 -8.36
C ARG A 158 -1.90 -15.62 -7.22
N GLU A 159 -1.66 -16.89 -7.54
CA GLU A 159 -1.35 -17.90 -6.54
C GLU A 159 0.15 -18.19 -6.55
N LEU A 160 0.80 -17.88 -5.43
CA LEU A 160 2.16 -18.32 -5.15
C LEU A 160 2.06 -19.74 -4.60
N GLU A 161 2.53 -20.71 -5.38
CA GLU A 161 2.62 -22.15 -5.03
C GLU A 161 4.08 -22.50 -4.67
N PRO A 162 4.61 -22.07 -3.51
CA PRO A 162 6.03 -22.24 -3.13
C PRO A 162 6.47 -23.71 -2.98
N GLU A 163 5.55 -24.66 -2.93
CA GLU A 163 5.85 -26.09 -3.03
C GLU A 163 6.37 -26.50 -4.43
N ARG A 164 6.14 -25.67 -5.44
CA ARG A 164 6.68 -25.85 -6.79
C ARG A 164 8.03 -25.16 -6.87
N ALA A 165 9.07 -25.92 -7.22
CA ALA A 165 10.45 -25.43 -7.30
C ALA A 165 10.57 -24.11 -8.08
N ALA A 166 9.95 -24.00 -9.25
CA ALA A 166 9.98 -22.78 -10.06
C ALA A 166 9.42 -21.53 -9.34
N HIS A 167 8.34 -21.67 -8.57
CA HIS A 167 7.78 -20.55 -7.79
C HIS A 167 8.69 -20.20 -6.62
N ALA A 168 9.22 -21.21 -5.93
CA ALA A 168 10.13 -21.04 -4.83
C ALA A 168 11.41 -20.32 -5.26
N ASP A 169 11.99 -20.73 -6.38
CA ASP A 169 13.19 -20.14 -6.96
C ASP A 169 12.94 -18.69 -7.38
N ALA A 170 11.81 -18.41 -8.03
CA ALA A 170 11.43 -17.04 -8.40
C ALA A 170 11.26 -16.10 -7.19
N LEU A 171 10.74 -16.60 -6.07
CA LEU A 171 10.55 -15.82 -4.83
C LEU A 171 11.84 -15.65 -4.01
N ARG A 172 12.87 -16.48 -4.27
CA ARG A 172 14.19 -16.37 -3.64
C ARG A 172 15.20 -15.62 -4.50
N ALA A 173 14.98 -15.58 -5.82
CA ALA A 173 15.89 -14.96 -6.75
C ALA A 173 16.07 -13.46 -6.47
N GLU A 174 17.28 -12.99 -6.71
CA GLU A 174 17.57 -11.55 -6.81
C GLU A 174 16.75 -10.95 -7.96
N PRO A 175 16.29 -9.69 -7.84
CA PRO A 175 15.43 -9.06 -8.85
C PRO A 175 15.96 -9.10 -10.29
N ASP A 176 17.27 -9.03 -10.49
CA ASP A 176 17.93 -9.09 -11.81
C ASP A 176 18.07 -10.52 -12.36
N ARG A 177 17.75 -11.55 -11.56
CA ARG A 177 17.96 -12.97 -11.87
C ARG A 177 16.68 -13.81 -11.85
N VAL A 178 15.52 -13.17 -11.72
CA VAL A 178 14.24 -13.88 -11.65
C VAL A 178 13.93 -14.55 -13.00
N ASP A 179 13.89 -15.88 -13.03
CA ASP A 179 13.39 -16.66 -14.17
C ASP A 179 11.89 -16.93 -14.02
N THR A 180 11.10 -16.41 -14.97
CA THR A 180 9.65 -16.57 -14.98
C THR A 180 9.15 -17.58 -16.02
N SER A 181 10.05 -18.24 -16.76
CA SER A 181 9.70 -19.12 -17.88
C SER A 181 8.89 -20.35 -17.48
N ALA A 182 9.07 -20.83 -16.24
CA ALA A 182 8.37 -21.97 -15.67
C ALA A 182 7.09 -21.59 -14.90
N LEU A 183 6.75 -20.29 -14.82
CA LEU A 183 5.54 -19.81 -14.15
C LEU A 183 4.36 -19.73 -15.12
N ALA A 184 3.14 -19.82 -14.58
CA ALA A 184 1.94 -19.53 -15.37
C ALA A 184 2.03 -18.10 -15.96
N PRO A 185 1.58 -17.84 -17.21
CA PRO A 185 1.85 -16.57 -17.91
C PRO A 185 1.49 -15.30 -17.12
N ASP A 186 0.33 -15.28 -16.47
CA ASP A 186 -0.14 -14.14 -15.68
C ASP A 186 0.68 -13.92 -14.40
N LEU A 187 1.14 -15.00 -13.78
CA LEU A 187 2.03 -14.94 -12.62
C LEU A 187 3.44 -14.54 -13.05
N GLY A 188 3.96 -15.12 -14.14
CA GLY A 188 5.27 -14.76 -14.68
C GLY A 188 5.33 -13.28 -15.06
N THR A 189 4.27 -12.75 -15.68
CA THR A 189 4.16 -11.31 -15.99
C THR A 189 4.21 -10.46 -14.73
N PHE A 190 3.45 -10.83 -13.69
CA PHE A 190 3.43 -10.13 -12.41
C PHE A 190 4.80 -10.17 -11.72
N VAL A 191 5.40 -11.35 -11.59
CA VAL A 191 6.70 -11.57 -10.95
C VAL A 191 7.81 -10.80 -11.71
N ALA A 192 7.81 -10.82 -13.04
CA ALA A 192 8.75 -10.03 -13.84
C ALA A 192 8.55 -8.52 -13.63
N SER A 193 7.31 -8.06 -13.48
CA SER A 193 7.01 -6.65 -13.16
C SER A 193 7.51 -6.25 -11.78
N LEU A 194 7.35 -7.13 -10.80
CA LEU A 194 7.84 -6.95 -9.44
C LEU A 194 9.38 -6.91 -9.42
N ALA A 195 10.03 -7.85 -10.10
CA ALA A 195 11.48 -7.92 -10.25
C ALA A 195 12.05 -6.62 -10.85
N ARG A 196 11.48 -6.13 -11.97
CA ARG A 196 11.87 -4.83 -12.56
C ARG A 196 11.69 -3.66 -11.61
N THR A 197 10.58 -3.65 -10.86
CA THR A 197 10.27 -2.62 -9.87
C THR A 197 11.35 -2.57 -8.79
N LEU A 198 11.76 -3.73 -8.30
CA LEU A 198 12.74 -3.86 -7.22
C LEU A 198 14.14 -3.47 -7.66
N ASP A 199 14.58 -3.96 -8.83
CA ASP A 199 15.87 -3.59 -9.45
C ASP A 199 16.00 -2.07 -9.60
N ARG A 200 14.90 -1.40 -9.94
CA ARG A 200 14.87 0.02 -10.24
C ARG A 200 14.51 0.93 -9.07
N SER A 201 14.02 0.36 -7.97
CA SER A 201 13.46 1.10 -6.84
C SER A 201 14.40 2.19 -6.29
N ARG A 202 15.71 1.92 -6.20
CA ARG A 202 16.74 2.87 -5.72
C ARG A 202 17.00 4.05 -6.66
N ARG A 203 16.51 3.98 -7.90
CA ARG A 203 16.57 5.04 -8.91
C ARG A 203 15.16 5.51 -9.30
N GLY A 204 14.18 5.17 -8.47
CA GLY A 204 12.77 5.44 -8.69
C GLY A 204 12.42 6.91 -8.48
N VAL A 205 11.70 7.49 -9.43
CA VAL A 205 11.17 8.86 -9.35
C VAL A 205 9.65 8.80 -9.41
N PHE A 206 8.99 9.15 -8.30
CA PHE A 206 7.54 9.31 -8.22
C PHE A 206 7.17 10.73 -8.61
N VAL A 207 6.85 10.95 -9.89
CA VAL A 207 6.53 12.28 -10.43
C VAL A 207 5.19 12.79 -9.89
N TRP A 208 4.23 11.89 -9.63
CA TRP A 208 2.90 12.21 -9.12
C TRP A 208 2.56 11.39 -7.87
N ASN A 209 1.65 11.93 -7.05
CA ASN A 209 0.91 11.16 -6.06
C ASN A 209 -0.35 10.59 -6.74
N LEU A 210 -0.67 9.32 -6.46
CA LEU A 210 -1.86 8.68 -7.03
C LEU A 210 -3.08 8.85 -6.12
N GLU A 211 -2.82 9.13 -4.85
CA GLU A 211 -3.78 9.39 -3.78
C GLU A 211 -4.31 10.82 -3.80
N ARG A 212 -5.42 11.05 -3.10
CA ARG A 212 -6.11 12.36 -3.01
C ARG A 212 -5.53 13.20 -1.89
N TYR A 213 -5.85 14.49 -1.89
CA TYR A 213 -5.43 15.41 -0.81
C TYR A 213 -6.52 15.64 0.25
N ASP A 214 -7.72 15.07 0.04
CA ASP A 214 -8.87 15.13 0.96
C ASP A 214 -8.58 14.50 2.33
N ASP A 215 -7.47 13.78 2.45
CA ASP A 215 -7.00 13.08 3.63
C ASP A 215 -6.14 14.00 4.53
N LEU A 216 -5.68 15.14 4.01
CA LEU A 216 -4.93 16.18 4.73
C LEU A 216 -5.85 17.11 5.54
N VAL A 217 -6.68 16.53 6.40
CA VAL A 217 -7.59 17.27 7.28
C VAL A 217 -7.06 17.22 8.71
N PHE A 218 -6.26 18.23 9.07
CA PHE A 218 -5.75 18.40 10.42
C PHE A 218 -5.71 19.88 10.78
N ALA A 219 -5.91 20.17 12.06
CA ALA A 219 -5.74 21.52 12.59
C ALA A 219 -4.27 21.74 12.97
N VAL A 220 -3.72 22.85 12.52
CA VAL A 220 -2.45 23.39 13.03
C VAL A 220 -2.72 24.76 13.62
N ASP A 221 -2.06 25.05 14.73
CA ASP A 221 -2.26 26.31 15.46
C ASP A 221 -1.49 27.47 14.79
N GLU A 222 -0.40 27.13 14.10
CA GLU A 222 0.54 28.08 13.49
C GLU A 222 1.01 27.55 12.12
N PRO A 223 1.38 28.45 11.18
CA PRO A 223 2.05 28.07 9.94
C PRO A 223 3.32 27.26 10.19
N LEU A 224 3.68 26.37 9.26
CA LEU A 224 4.88 25.55 9.42
C LEU A 224 6.16 26.37 9.30
N ASP A 225 7.07 26.19 10.25
CA ASP A 225 8.47 26.58 10.14
C ASP A 225 9.26 25.58 9.29
N ALA A 226 8.90 24.30 9.34
CA ALA A 226 9.61 23.24 8.63
C ALA A 226 8.68 22.11 8.13
N LEU A 227 8.97 21.62 6.92
CA LEU A 227 8.41 20.38 6.39
C LEU A 227 9.55 19.40 6.07
N TYR A 228 9.55 18.25 6.75
CA TYR A 228 10.44 17.12 6.43
C TYR A 228 9.66 16.11 5.60
N THR A 229 10.10 15.79 4.39
CA THR A 229 9.24 15.07 3.45
C THR A 229 10.01 14.19 2.48
N VAL A 230 9.38 13.09 2.02
CA VAL A 230 9.86 12.37 0.83
C VAL A 230 9.80 13.23 -0.44
N ALA A 231 10.59 12.87 -1.45
CA ALA A 231 10.72 13.63 -2.69
C ALA A 231 9.60 13.34 -3.74
N ALA A 232 8.56 12.60 -3.36
CA ALA A 232 7.50 12.12 -4.25
C ALA A 232 6.38 13.16 -4.48
N GLY A 233 6.00 13.36 -5.76
CA GLY A 233 4.80 14.09 -6.19
C GLY A 233 4.58 15.49 -5.61
N PHE A 234 3.34 15.94 -5.46
CA PHE A 234 2.99 17.28 -4.97
C PHE A 234 2.28 17.27 -3.61
N LYS A 235 2.24 16.11 -2.93
CA LYS A 235 1.80 16.03 -1.52
C LYS A 235 2.59 16.98 -0.59
N PRO A 236 3.90 17.26 -0.77
CA PRO A 236 4.59 18.27 0.05
C PRO A 236 3.93 19.64 -0.05
N ASP A 237 3.63 20.10 -1.26
CA ASP A 237 2.94 21.35 -1.52
C ASP A 237 1.50 21.31 -0.97
N ALA A 238 0.79 20.18 -1.11
CA ALA A 238 -0.55 20.01 -0.52
C ALA A 238 -0.52 20.10 1.02
N ILE A 239 0.52 19.58 1.68
CA ILE A 239 0.72 19.69 3.13
C ILE A 239 1.00 21.14 3.51
N LEU A 240 1.89 21.83 2.80
CA LEU A 240 2.15 23.27 3.02
C LEU A 240 0.87 24.10 2.84
N ARG A 241 0.04 23.80 1.85
CA ARG A 241 -1.26 24.44 1.64
C ARG A 241 -2.22 24.20 2.81
N ALA A 242 -2.28 22.97 3.32
CA ALA A 242 -3.18 22.60 4.41
C ALA A 242 -2.75 23.19 5.77
N CYS A 243 -1.45 23.20 6.06
CA CYS A 243 -0.93 23.74 7.31
C CYS A 243 -0.72 25.27 7.28
N GLY A 244 -0.59 25.86 6.09
CA GLY A 244 -0.02 27.19 5.95
C GLY A 244 1.51 27.20 6.15
N PHE A 245 2.15 28.21 5.57
CA PHE A 245 3.60 28.41 5.62
C PHE A 245 3.93 29.90 5.44
N HIS A 246 5.20 30.26 5.63
CA HIS A 246 5.71 31.62 5.49
C HIS A 246 7.05 31.64 4.75
N ASP A 247 7.56 32.82 4.41
CA ASP A 247 8.78 32.96 3.58
C ASP A 247 10.06 32.40 4.23
N ARG A 248 10.04 32.13 5.55
CA ARG A 248 11.16 31.50 6.28
C ARG A 248 10.98 29.99 6.47
N THR A 249 9.91 29.41 5.92
CA THR A 249 9.66 27.97 6.04
C THR A 249 10.76 27.22 5.29
N ARG A 250 11.29 26.17 5.91
CA ARG A 250 12.26 25.26 5.28
C ARG A 250 11.56 23.99 4.81
N VAL A 251 11.98 23.47 3.67
CA VAL A 251 11.57 22.15 3.18
C VAL A 251 12.79 21.25 3.10
N VAL A 252 12.77 20.14 3.84
CA VAL A 252 13.84 19.14 3.85
C VAL A 252 13.31 17.90 3.15
N PHE A 253 13.73 17.71 1.91
CA PHE A 253 13.48 16.48 1.16
C PHE A 253 14.44 15.39 1.61
N PHE A 254 13.91 14.21 1.92
CA PHE A 254 14.71 13.02 2.20
C PHE A 254 14.23 11.85 1.35
N ASP A 255 15.15 11.05 0.81
CA ASP A 255 14.78 9.88 0.01
C ASP A 255 15.93 8.88 -0.05
N TYR A 256 15.62 7.60 -0.24
CA TYR A 256 16.65 6.58 -0.48
C TYR A 256 17.08 6.58 -1.95
N SER A 257 16.31 7.23 -2.84
CA SER A 257 16.67 7.42 -4.23
C SER A 257 17.28 8.80 -4.48
N GLU A 258 18.58 8.81 -4.78
CA GLU A 258 19.29 10.01 -5.19
C GLU A 258 18.71 10.61 -6.48
N SER A 259 18.19 9.78 -7.38
CA SER A 259 17.50 10.22 -8.60
C SER A 259 16.23 11.01 -8.28
N ALA A 260 15.45 10.60 -7.27
CA ALA A 260 14.27 11.35 -6.84
C ALA A 260 14.63 12.70 -6.22
N LEU A 261 15.68 12.76 -5.39
CA LEU A 261 16.18 14.01 -4.82
C LEU A 261 16.71 14.96 -5.90
N ALA A 262 17.49 14.46 -6.85
CA ALA A 262 18.01 15.24 -7.96
C ALA A 262 16.87 15.78 -8.84
N PHE A 263 15.88 14.92 -9.16
CA PHE A 263 14.70 15.32 -9.91
C PHE A 263 13.86 16.38 -9.19
N ARG A 264 13.63 16.24 -7.88
CA ARG A 264 12.95 17.25 -7.07
C ARG A 264 13.67 18.59 -7.12
N ARG A 265 15.00 18.57 -6.96
CA ARG A 265 15.82 19.78 -7.05
C ARG A 265 15.68 20.45 -8.41
N GLN A 266 15.77 19.67 -9.48
CA GLN A 266 15.62 20.18 -10.84
C GLN A 266 14.25 20.82 -11.06
N LEU A 267 13.16 20.19 -10.59
CA LEU A 267 11.82 20.76 -10.66
C LEU A 267 11.75 22.13 -9.97
N VAL A 268 12.26 22.22 -8.73
CA VAL A 268 12.24 23.48 -7.96
C VAL A 268 13.07 24.57 -8.63
N GLU A 269 14.23 24.22 -9.18
CA GLU A 269 15.15 25.20 -9.77
C GLU A 269 14.68 25.68 -11.15
N GLU A 270 14.14 24.78 -11.98
CA GLU A 270 13.92 25.05 -13.40
C GLU A 270 12.44 25.20 -13.81
N TRP A 271 11.50 24.53 -13.15
CA TRP A 271 10.11 24.49 -13.59
C TRP A 271 9.28 25.63 -13.00
N ASP A 272 8.54 26.35 -13.86
CA ASP A 272 7.77 27.53 -13.49
C ASP A 272 6.38 27.23 -12.90
N GLY A 273 5.99 25.95 -12.84
CA GLY A 273 4.68 25.53 -12.34
C GLY A 273 3.61 25.44 -13.42
N ARG A 274 3.94 25.63 -14.70
CA ARG A 274 3.00 25.55 -15.82
C ARG A 274 3.35 24.41 -16.76
N ASP A 275 2.32 23.78 -17.34
CA ASP A 275 2.44 22.70 -18.32
C ASP A 275 3.53 21.67 -17.94
N LEU A 276 3.34 21.03 -16.80
CA LEU A 276 4.26 20.00 -16.31
C LEU A 276 4.56 18.94 -17.40
N PRO A 277 3.57 18.45 -18.18
CA PRO A 277 3.86 17.53 -19.27
C PRO A 277 4.86 18.07 -20.30
N ALA A 278 4.78 19.34 -20.71
CA ALA A 278 5.77 19.93 -21.63
C ALA A 278 7.15 20.09 -21.01
N TYR A 279 7.22 20.39 -19.72
CA TYR A 279 8.49 20.42 -19.00
C TYR A 279 9.13 19.02 -18.92
N LEU A 280 8.33 18.00 -18.60
CA LEU A 280 8.81 16.63 -18.38
C LEU A 280 9.10 15.87 -19.67
N TRP A 281 8.28 16.00 -20.70
CA TRP A 281 8.39 15.20 -21.92
C TRP A 281 9.81 15.11 -22.53
N PRO A 282 10.55 16.22 -22.71
CA PRO A 282 11.93 16.14 -23.23
C PRO A 282 12.95 15.58 -22.21
N ARG A 283 12.59 15.46 -20.93
CA ARG A 283 13.45 15.00 -19.82
C ARG A 283 13.20 13.54 -19.44
N LEU A 284 12.08 12.95 -19.85
CA LEU A 284 11.80 11.53 -19.66
C LEU A 284 12.62 10.70 -20.64
N ALA A 285 13.90 10.50 -20.34
CA ALA A 285 14.78 9.62 -21.09
C ALA A 285 14.55 8.15 -20.70
N PRO A 286 14.41 7.23 -21.65
CA PRO A 286 14.64 5.81 -21.40
C PRO A 286 16.09 5.63 -20.93
N GLY A 287 16.30 5.22 -19.68
CA GLY A 287 17.64 5.13 -19.09
C GLY A 287 17.62 4.53 -17.68
N ASP A 288 18.63 4.89 -16.88
CA ASP A 288 18.85 4.38 -15.53
C ASP A 288 17.81 4.84 -14.48
N VAL A 289 17.11 5.95 -14.76
CA VAL A 289 16.07 6.50 -13.87
C VAL A 289 14.74 5.84 -14.17
N HIS A 290 14.06 5.37 -13.12
CA HIS A 290 12.76 4.74 -13.24
C HIS A 290 11.65 5.70 -12.81
N TYR A 291 11.04 6.37 -13.78
CA TYR A 291 9.84 7.15 -13.55
C TYR A 291 8.69 6.21 -13.24
N TRP A 292 7.98 6.40 -12.14
CA TRP A 292 6.83 5.59 -11.75
C TRP A 292 5.57 6.04 -12.50
N LEU A 293 5.42 5.51 -13.71
CA LEU A 293 4.30 5.70 -14.62
C LEU A 293 3.69 4.35 -14.96
N ARG A 294 2.40 4.31 -15.32
CA ARG A 294 1.73 3.05 -15.68
C ARG A 294 2.45 2.38 -16.85
N SER A 295 2.85 3.17 -17.84
CA SER A 295 3.63 2.70 -19.00
C SER A 295 4.96 2.07 -18.59
N THR A 296 5.74 2.71 -17.73
CA THR A 296 7.11 2.30 -17.36
C THR A 296 7.16 1.17 -16.36
N VAL A 297 6.20 1.06 -15.44
CA VAL A 297 6.07 -0.06 -14.50
C VAL A 297 5.89 -1.38 -15.26
N HIS A 298 5.17 -1.33 -16.37
CA HIS A 298 4.98 -2.48 -17.28
C HIS A 298 6.09 -2.63 -18.32
N GLY A 299 7.17 -1.84 -18.24
CA GLY A 299 8.31 -1.92 -19.14
C GLY A 299 8.15 -1.18 -20.48
N GLY A 300 7.07 -0.42 -20.66
CA GLY A 300 6.86 0.46 -21.80
C GLY A 300 7.54 1.82 -21.65
N ALA A 301 7.46 2.63 -22.69
CA ALA A 301 7.89 4.03 -22.68
C ALA A 301 6.76 4.96 -22.21
N PRO A 302 7.06 6.07 -21.50
CA PRO A 302 6.05 7.07 -21.17
C PRO A 302 5.36 7.61 -22.40
N THR A 303 4.07 7.92 -22.27
CA THR A 303 3.29 8.55 -23.35
C THR A 303 2.90 9.95 -22.96
N ARG A 304 2.80 10.86 -23.95
CA ARG A 304 2.44 12.25 -23.69
C ARG A 304 1.03 12.35 -23.10
N ASP A 305 0.09 11.60 -23.66
CA ASP A 305 -1.31 11.54 -23.21
C ASP A 305 -1.43 11.10 -21.75
N GLU A 306 -0.58 10.18 -21.28
CA GLU A 306 -0.54 9.77 -19.87
C GLU A 306 -0.13 10.94 -18.97
N LEU A 307 0.90 11.71 -19.35
CA LEU A 307 1.32 12.89 -18.58
C LEU A 307 0.23 13.96 -18.57
N ASP A 308 -0.39 14.23 -19.73
CA ASP A 308 -1.46 15.23 -19.84
C ASP A 308 -2.67 14.84 -18.97
N THR A 309 -3.02 13.55 -18.94
CA THR A 309 -4.11 13.03 -18.09
C THR A 309 -3.79 13.17 -16.60
N LEU A 310 -2.57 12.78 -16.19
CA LEU A 310 -2.14 12.89 -14.79
C LEU A 310 -2.06 14.35 -14.35
N TRP A 311 -1.60 15.24 -15.23
CA TRP A 311 -1.53 16.67 -14.94
C TRP A 311 -2.90 17.32 -14.84
N ALA A 312 -3.83 17.02 -15.74
CA ALA A 312 -5.21 17.52 -15.65
C ALA A 312 -5.87 17.12 -14.32
N ARG A 313 -5.63 15.88 -13.88
CA ARG A 313 -6.12 15.38 -12.58
C ARG A 313 -5.47 16.10 -11.40
N GLU A 314 -4.17 16.32 -11.46
CA GLU A 314 -3.46 17.10 -10.43
C GLU A 314 -4.11 18.49 -10.32
N LEU A 315 -4.26 19.21 -11.43
CA LEU A 315 -4.85 20.54 -11.44
C LEU A 315 -6.28 20.60 -10.85
N ASP A 316 -7.07 19.54 -11.00
CA ASP A 316 -8.40 19.44 -10.38
C ASP A 316 -8.32 19.47 -8.84
N ASP A 317 -7.38 18.72 -8.24
CA ASP A 317 -7.12 18.72 -6.79
C ASP A 317 -6.58 20.09 -6.28
N TRP A 318 -6.11 20.95 -7.21
CA TRP A 318 -5.61 22.29 -6.92
C TRP A 318 -6.60 23.42 -7.18
N GLY A 319 -7.75 23.15 -7.81
CA GLY A 319 -8.69 24.17 -8.24
C GLY A 319 -8.25 24.93 -9.50
N GLY A 320 -7.38 24.33 -10.31
CA GLY A 320 -6.93 24.83 -11.61
C GLY A 320 -5.47 25.25 -11.68
N ALA A 321 -5.01 25.52 -12.91
CA ALA A 321 -3.61 25.82 -13.24
C ALA A 321 -3.05 27.05 -12.51
N ASP A 322 -3.83 28.13 -12.41
CA ASP A 322 -3.37 29.38 -11.79
C ASP A 322 -3.20 29.23 -10.27
N ALA A 323 -4.09 28.48 -9.61
CA ALA A 323 -4.00 28.19 -8.19
C ALA A 323 -2.76 27.35 -7.88
N PHE A 324 -2.50 26.31 -8.69
CA PHE A 324 -1.28 25.53 -8.59
C PHE A 324 -0.03 26.40 -8.80
N ALA A 325 0.03 27.14 -9.92
CA ALA A 325 1.21 27.91 -10.29
C ALA A 325 1.53 29.01 -9.27
N GLY A 326 0.49 29.66 -8.71
CA GLY A 326 0.65 30.65 -7.63
C GLY A 326 1.23 30.04 -6.36
N HIS A 327 0.76 28.85 -5.97
CA HIS A 327 1.30 28.13 -4.81
C HIS A 327 2.75 27.66 -5.06
N TRP A 328 3.01 27.03 -6.21
CA TRP A 328 4.33 26.56 -6.60
C TRP A 328 5.36 27.69 -6.64
N ALA A 329 4.99 28.86 -7.19
CA ALA A 329 5.87 30.03 -7.19
C ALA A 329 6.23 30.51 -5.77
N ALA A 330 5.34 30.33 -4.80
CA ALA A 330 5.64 30.64 -3.39
C ALA A 330 6.55 29.57 -2.76
N THR A 331 6.27 28.27 -2.97
CA THR A 331 7.06 27.18 -2.37
C THR A 331 8.47 27.10 -2.94
N ARG A 332 8.68 27.44 -4.21
CA ARG A 332 10.01 27.53 -4.84
C ARG A 332 10.96 28.54 -4.20
N ARG A 333 10.43 29.57 -3.52
CA ARG A 333 11.25 30.61 -2.86
C ARG A 333 11.74 30.20 -1.47
N LEU A 334 11.22 29.11 -0.93
CA LEU A 334 11.59 28.60 0.38
C LEU A 334 13.03 28.05 0.38
N GLU A 335 13.60 27.86 1.55
CA GLU A 335 14.87 27.13 1.69
C GLU A 335 14.63 25.63 1.49
N HIS A 336 15.30 25.02 0.52
CA HIS A 336 15.16 23.59 0.23
C HIS A 336 16.47 22.85 0.54
N ARG A 337 16.37 21.73 1.27
CA ARG A 337 17.47 20.81 1.55
C ARG A 337 17.16 19.41 1.05
N TYR A 338 18.20 18.65 0.74
CA TYR A 338 18.10 17.31 0.16
C TYR A 338 19.01 16.35 0.93
N VAL A 339 18.44 15.27 1.47
CA VAL A 339 19.12 14.31 2.34
C VAL A 339 18.93 12.90 1.78
N SER A 340 20.01 12.27 1.32
CA SER A 340 19.99 10.86 0.91
C SER A 340 19.96 9.98 2.16
N VAL A 341 18.89 9.19 2.31
CA VAL A 341 18.69 8.35 3.50
C VAL A 341 17.76 7.18 3.23
N ASP A 342 18.15 6.01 3.72
CA ASP A 342 17.29 4.84 3.79
C ASP A 342 16.66 4.74 5.20
N LEU A 343 15.36 5.07 5.28
CA LEU A 343 14.60 5.03 6.54
C LEU A 343 14.50 3.63 7.16
N LEU A 344 14.70 2.55 6.39
CA LEU A 344 14.67 1.18 6.92
C LEU A 344 15.95 0.88 7.71
N ASN A 345 17.08 1.47 7.29
CA ASN A 345 18.38 1.28 7.90
C ASN A 345 18.68 2.33 8.99
N ALA A 346 18.69 3.62 8.61
CA ALA A 346 19.16 4.73 9.45
C ALA A 346 18.15 5.89 9.49
N PRO A 347 16.93 5.66 10.01
CA PRO A 347 15.86 6.67 9.98
C PRO A 347 16.20 7.98 10.70
N GLU A 348 17.07 7.93 11.70
CA GLU A 348 17.55 9.09 12.46
C GLU A 348 18.25 10.14 11.59
N HIS A 349 18.94 9.74 10.52
CA HIS A 349 19.68 10.65 9.64
C HIS A 349 18.76 11.65 8.92
N ALA A 350 17.53 11.25 8.60
CA ALA A 350 16.57 12.12 7.92
C ALA A 350 16.16 13.33 8.78
N VAL A 351 16.34 13.24 10.10
CA VAL A 351 15.82 14.19 11.09
C VAL A 351 16.89 14.81 11.98
N GLU A 352 18.17 14.60 11.66
CA GLU A 352 19.29 15.13 12.45
C GLU A 352 19.22 16.64 12.64
N THR A 353 18.86 17.34 11.55
CA THR A 353 18.74 18.80 11.49
C THR A 353 17.42 19.34 12.00
N MET A 354 16.48 18.46 12.40
CA MET A 354 15.17 18.89 12.89
C MET A 354 15.31 19.61 14.23
N THR A 355 14.60 20.73 14.35
CA THR A 355 14.52 21.59 15.53
C THR A 355 13.11 21.51 16.12
N HIS A 356 12.91 22.08 17.32
CA HIS A 356 11.61 22.11 18.03
C HIS A 356 10.59 23.11 17.43
N GLU A 357 10.77 23.49 16.17
CA GLU A 357 9.94 24.43 15.41
C GLU A 357 8.58 23.80 15.01
N ALA A 358 7.62 24.61 14.56
CA ALA A 358 6.34 24.13 14.01
C ALA A 358 6.58 23.26 12.78
N THR A 359 6.62 21.94 12.99
CA THR A 359 7.14 20.97 12.02
C THR A 359 6.06 19.99 11.57
N ALA A 360 6.02 19.68 10.28
CA ALA A 360 5.34 18.51 9.76
C ALA A 360 6.34 17.51 9.16
N VAL A 361 6.02 16.23 9.26
CA VAL A 361 6.85 15.14 8.73
C VAL A 361 6.00 14.21 7.88
N TRP A 362 6.37 14.03 6.61
CA TRP A 362 5.70 13.12 5.68
C TRP A 362 6.65 12.09 5.06
N TRP A 363 6.40 10.81 5.30
CA TRP A 363 7.25 9.71 4.79
C TRP A 363 6.54 8.75 3.84
N SER A 364 5.34 9.09 3.38
CA SER A 364 4.49 8.22 2.54
C SER A 364 4.36 6.81 3.15
N ASN A 365 4.55 5.76 2.35
CA ASN A 365 4.53 4.36 2.74
C ASN A 365 5.93 3.73 2.81
N ALA A 366 6.97 4.48 3.19
CA ALA A 366 8.37 4.01 3.15
C ALA A 366 8.60 2.62 3.81
N PHE A 367 7.88 2.31 4.90
CA PHE A 367 7.98 1.04 5.64
C PHE A 367 7.11 -0.11 5.09
N SER A 368 6.32 0.17 4.06
CA SER A 368 5.40 -0.79 3.43
C SER A 368 5.35 -0.68 1.90
N SER A 369 6.31 0.03 1.31
CA SER A 369 6.56 0.05 -0.12
C SER A 369 6.93 -1.34 -0.64
N VAL A 370 6.75 -1.55 -1.94
CA VAL A 370 7.19 -2.79 -2.63
C VAL A 370 8.65 -3.13 -2.31
N TYR A 371 9.52 -2.12 -2.29
CA TYR A 371 10.93 -2.28 -1.93
C TYR A 371 11.11 -2.79 -0.50
N SER A 372 10.44 -2.17 0.48
CA SER A 372 10.52 -2.59 1.87
C SER A 372 10.02 -4.03 2.05
N LEU A 373 8.89 -4.36 1.43
CA LEU A 373 8.22 -5.66 1.53
C LEU A 373 9.06 -6.82 1.04
N TRP A 374 9.85 -6.58 0.00
CA TRP A 374 10.67 -7.61 -0.58
C TRP A 374 11.96 -7.86 0.21
N ASN A 375 12.60 -6.77 0.64
CA ASN A 375 13.94 -6.81 1.22
C ASN A 375 13.94 -7.01 2.74
N TRP A 376 12.83 -6.79 3.43
CA TRP A 376 12.76 -6.78 4.88
C TRP A 376 11.56 -7.56 5.41
N ARG A 377 11.80 -8.34 6.46
CA ARG A 377 10.74 -9.03 7.20
C ARG A 377 9.88 -8.02 7.97
N TYR A 378 8.66 -8.43 8.28
CA TYR A 378 7.72 -7.58 9.01
C TYR A 378 8.28 -7.04 10.33
N ALA A 379 8.97 -7.89 11.11
CA ALA A 379 9.56 -7.50 12.39
C ALA A 379 10.62 -6.40 12.22
N GLU A 380 11.45 -6.50 11.18
CA GLU A 380 12.52 -5.53 10.90
C GLU A 380 11.93 -4.17 10.48
N ARG A 381 10.91 -4.19 9.61
CA ARG A 381 10.20 -2.96 9.19
C ARG A 381 9.48 -2.29 10.34
N THR A 382 8.84 -3.08 11.22
CA THR A 382 8.19 -2.57 12.44
C THR A 382 9.22 -1.95 13.38
N GLN A 383 10.38 -2.56 13.53
CA GLN A 383 11.46 -2.00 14.34
C GLN A 383 12.01 -0.71 13.73
N ALA A 384 12.24 -0.66 12.42
CA ALA A 384 12.69 0.54 11.72
C ALA A 384 11.68 1.68 11.86
N TYR A 385 10.40 1.38 11.67
CA TYR A 385 9.30 2.33 11.90
C TYR A 385 9.26 2.86 13.34
N ALA A 386 9.42 1.98 14.34
CA ALA A 386 9.48 2.40 15.74
C ALA A 386 10.74 3.24 16.08
N ARG A 387 11.88 3.01 15.39
CA ARG A 387 13.05 3.90 15.49
C ARG A 387 12.75 5.27 14.89
N TRP A 388 12.15 5.30 13.70
CA TRP A 388 11.73 6.52 13.01
C TRP A 388 10.82 7.40 13.87
N ILE A 389 9.72 6.85 14.39
CA ILE A 389 8.78 7.59 15.23
C ILE A 389 9.46 8.13 16.49
N ARG A 390 10.34 7.35 17.13
CA ARG A 390 11.10 7.82 18.30
C ARG A 390 12.08 8.93 17.95
N ALA A 391 12.77 8.85 16.81
CA ALA A 391 13.69 9.88 16.36
C ALA A 391 12.97 11.21 16.11
N VAL A 392 11.82 11.17 15.43
CA VAL A 392 10.98 12.36 15.21
C VAL A 392 10.48 12.93 16.55
N ALA A 393 9.89 12.09 17.42
CA ALA A 393 9.36 12.53 18.70
C ALA A 393 10.42 13.13 19.64
N HIS A 394 11.65 12.61 19.59
CA HIS A 394 12.77 13.14 20.36
C HIS A 394 13.20 14.54 19.88
N LYS A 395 13.25 14.74 18.56
CA LYS A 395 13.70 16.00 17.93
C LYS A 395 12.63 17.09 17.93
N SER A 396 11.38 16.73 17.67
CA SER A 396 10.24 17.65 17.67
C SER A 396 8.99 16.93 18.21
N PRO A 397 8.78 16.95 19.54
CA PRO A 397 7.65 16.29 20.21
C PRO A 397 6.28 16.65 19.64
N ASN A 398 6.14 17.91 19.16
CA ASN A 398 4.90 18.45 18.64
C ASN A 398 4.77 18.33 17.11
N ALA A 399 5.74 17.71 16.44
CA ALA A 399 5.70 17.54 14.99
C ALA A 399 4.42 16.80 14.57
N LEU A 400 3.83 17.29 13.49
CA LEU A 400 2.68 16.69 12.84
C LEU A 400 3.14 15.48 12.01
N LEU A 401 2.62 14.30 12.34
CA LEU A 401 2.96 13.06 11.65
C LEU A 401 1.98 12.77 10.49
N ILE A 402 2.54 12.50 9.31
CA ILE A 402 1.79 12.14 8.11
C ILE A 402 2.51 10.97 7.41
N GLY A 403 1.81 9.89 7.06
CA GLY A 403 2.40 8.75 6.37
C GLY A 403 1.71 7.44 6.71
N ALA A 404 2.39 6.32 6.52
CA ALA A 404 1.88 4.99 6.85
C ALA A 404 2.81 4.24 7.81
N ASP A 405 2.26 3.39 8.67
CA ASP A 405 3.05 2.45 9.47
C ASP A 405 3.58 1.27 8.62
N ALA A 406 4.25 0.32 9.28
CA ALA A 406 4.78 -0.89 8.65
C ALA A 406 3.69 -1.82 8.09
N ASP A 407 2.44 -1.65 8.54
CA ASP A 407 1.24 -2.31 8.05
C ASP A 407 0.51 -1.47 7.00
N ASN A 408 1.16 -0.47 6.39
CA ASN A 408 0.58 0.48 5.45
C ASN A 408 -0.74 1.11 5.96
N THR A 409 -0.89 1.23 7.28
CA THR A 409 -2.04 1.92 7.87
C THR A 409 -1.68 3.37 8.08
N ALA A 410 -2.62 4.21 7.69
CA ALA A 410 -2.37 5.61 7.57
C ALA A 410 -2.36 6.35 8.90
N ILE A 411 -1.48 7.34 8.96
CA ILE A 411 -1.26 8.26 10.06
C ILE A 411 -1.40 9.65 9.48
N ALA A 412 -2.33 10.43 10.02
CA ALA A 412 -2.46 11.84 9.72
C ALA A 412 -2.81 12.58 10.99
N GLY A 413 -2.11 13.68 11.20
CA GLY A 413 -2.48 14.67 12.19
C GLY A 413 -2.10 14.31 13.63
N ALA A 414 -1.40 13.19 13.85
CA ALA A 414 -0.95 12.83 15.19
C ALA A 414 0.29 13.64 15.58
N ARG A 415 0.38 14.04 16.86
CA ARG A 415 1.60 14.64 17.42
C ARG A 415 2.63 13.56 17.71
N ALA A 416 3.89 13.84 17.41
CA ALA A 416 4.96 12.85 17.46
C ALA A 416 5.13 12.19 18.83
N ALA A 417 5.16 12.97 19.92
CA ALA A 417 5.30 12.44 21.27
C ALA A 417 4.10 11.57 21.70
N ASP A 418 2.88 12.05 21.46
CA ASP A 418 1.66 11.30 21.78
C ASP A 418 1.60 9.98 21.02
N TYR A 419 1.92 10.03 19.73
CA TYR A 419 1.94 8.84 18.88
C TYR A 419 3.04 7.86 19.30
N ALA A 420 4.24 8.35 19.62
CA ALA A 420 5.34 7.52 20.11
C ALA A 420 5.00 6.83 21.43
N ALA A 421 4.36 7.53 22.37
CA ALA A 421 3.91 6.95 23.64
C ALA A 421 2.86 5.85 23.42
N ARG A 422 1.89 6.11 22.54
CA ARG A 422 0.87 5.13 22.16
C ARG A 422 1.46 3.92 21.46
N LEU A 423 2.42 4.11 20.57
CA LEU A 423 3.14 3.03 19.89
C LEU A 423 3.92 2.16 20.89
N ALA A 424 4.59 2.77 21.88
CA ALA A 424 5.30 2.03 22.93
C ALA A 424 4.35 1.24 23.86
N ALA A 425 3.14 1.77 24.10
CA ALA A 425 2.10 1.13 24.90
C ALA A 425 1.26 0.11 24.11
N TRP A 426 1.30 0.14 22.79
CA TRP A 426 0.48 -0.72 21.94
C TRP A 426 0.90 -2.19 22.11
N ARG A 427 -0.11 -3.06 22.19
CA ARG A 427 0.02 -4.52 22.40
C ARG A 427 -0.85 -5.30 21.41
N GLY A 428 -1.30 -4.65 20.34
CA GLY A 428 -2.15 -5.31 19.35
C GLY A 428 -1.40 -6.41 18.61
N GLY A 429 -2.17 -7.26 17.95
CA GLY A 429 -1.63 -8.35 17.14
C GLY A 429 -0.92 -7.86 15.88
N MET A 430 -0.20 -8.78 15.23
CA MET A 430 0.35 -8.55 13.89
C MET A 430 -0.77 -8.10 12.94
N HIS A 431 -0.58 -7.01 12.21
CA HIS A 431 -1.58 -6.43 11.30
C HIS A 431 -2.83 -5.81 11.94
N GLU A 432 -2.80 -5.54 13.26
CA GLU A 432 -3.83 -4.74 13.96
C GLU A 432 -3.37 -3.29 14.15
N PRO A 433 -3.53 -2.41 13.15
CA PRO A 433 -2.83 -1.13 13.17
C PRO A 433 -3.20 -0.24 14.37
N LEU A 434 -2.20 0.48 14.86
CA LEU A 434 -2.42 1.55 15.83
C LEU A 434 -3.13 2.71 15.11
N ARG A 435 -4.44 2.82 15.31
CA ARG A 435 -5.21 3.91 14.70
C ARG A 435 -4.75 5.27 15.24
N ALA A 436 -4.09 6.09 14.41
CA ALA A 436 -3.61 7.41 14.82
C ALA A 436 -4.75 8.31 15.34
N SER A 437 -5.94 8.22 14.72
CA SER A 437 -7.17 8.87 15.16
C SER A 437 -8.40 8.10 14.63
N ALA A 438 -9.62 8.60 14.86
CA ALA A 438 -10.83 8.05 14.22
C ALA A 438 -10.89 8.35 12.71
N ALA A 439 -10.05 9.26 12.19
CA ALA A 439 -9.96 9.55 10.76
C ALA A 439 -9.15 8.46 10.05
N THR A 440 -9.70 7.93 8.96
CA THR A 440 -9.05 6.92 8.11
C THR A 440 -8.50 7.63 6.88
N LEU A 441 -7.18 7.69 6.67
CA LEU A 441 -6.68 8.02 5.33
C LEU A 441 -6.83 6.80 4.42
N ARG A 442 -6.99 7.07 3.13
CA ARG A 442 -6.97 6.05 2.08
C ARG A 442 -5.73 6.30 1.23
N PHE A 443 -4.86 5.30 1.12
CA PHE A 443 -3.76 5.30 0.15
C PHE A 443 -4.25 4.75 -1.19
#